data_AF-A0A964LHM7-F1
#
_entry.id   AF-A0A964LHM7-F1
#
_cell.length_a   1.000
_cell.length_b   1.000
_cell.length_c   1.000
_cell.angle_alpha   90.00
_cell.angle_beta   90.00
_cell.angle_gamma   90.00
#
_symmetry.space_group_name_H-M   'P 1'
#
loop_
_entity.id
_entity.type
_entity.pdbx_description
1 polymer ?
#
loop_
_entity_poly.entity_id
_entity_poly.type
_entity_poly.pdbx_seq_one_letter_code
_entity_poly.pdbx_strand_id
1 'polypeptide(L)' 'MDEATLNRTLAHERIHVTQFERWSLLFPVVYGLTSWAAWRRGQHYYLDNRFEREAREGAGHP' A
#
# COMPACT_ATOMS: atom_id res chain seq x y z
N MET A 1 -14.42 -15.00 -6.78
CA MET A 1 -13.29 -14.10 -7.08
C MET A 1 -12.78 -14.50 -8.44
N ASP A 2 -12.83 -13.58 -9.41
CA ASP A 2 -12.37 -13.81 -10.78
C ASP A 2 -10.83 -13.75 -10.86
N GLU A 3 -10.28 -14.29 -11.94
CA GLU A 3 -8.83 -14.37 -12.17
C GLU A 3 -8.17 -12.98 -12.23
N ALA A 4 -8.84 -11.98 -12.79
CA ALA A 4 -8.31 -10.63 -12.87
C ALA A 4 -8.21 -9.98 -11.48
N THR A 5 -9.21 -10.17 -10.63
CA THR A 5 -9.15 -9.74 -9.22
C THR A 5 -8.01 -10.43 -8.47
N LEU A 6 -7.80 -11.74 -8.67
CA LEU A 6 -6.69 -12.46 -8.04
C LEU A 6 -5.32 -11.91 -8.50
N ASN A 7 -5.14 -11.71 -9.80
CA ASN A 7 -3.89 -11.18 -10.35
C ASN A 7 -3.59 -9.77 -9.85
N ARG A 8 -4.62 -8.91 -9.72
CA ARG A 8 -4.46 -7.57 -9.15
C ARG A 8 -4.05 -7.63 -7.68
N THR A 9 -4.70 -8.46 -6.87
CA THR A 9 -4.31 -8.64 -5.47
C THR A 9 -2.88 -9.16 -5.36
N LEU A 10 -2.49 -10.15 -6.18
CA LEU A 10 -1.12 -10.65 -6.19
C LEU A 10 -0.09 -9.57 -6.56
N ALA A 11 -0.40 -8.72 -7.54
CA ALA A 11 0.46 -7.60 -7.93
C ALA A 11 0.59 -6.57 -6.81
N HIS A 12 -0.51 -6.27 -6.12
CA HIS A 12 -0.54 -5.36 -4.96
C HIS A 12 0.34 -5.87 -3.81
N GLU A 13 0.16 -7.13 -3.40
CA GLU A 13 0.95 -7.74 -2.32
C GLU A 13 2.45 -7.82 -2.67
N ARG A 14 2.81 -8.05 -3.94
CA ARG A 14 4.21 -8.03 -4.39
C ARG A 14 4.87 -6.65 -4.22
N ILE A 15 4.11 -5.58 -4.35
CA ILE A 15 4.63 -4.23 -4.12
C ILE A 15 4.91 -4.03 -2.63
N HIS A 16 4.06 -4.53 -1.73
CA HIS A 16 4.36 -4.51 -0.29
C HIS A 16 5.60 -5.33 0.05
N VAL A 17 5.84 -6.47 -0.62
CA VAL A 17 7.11 -7.20 -0.47
C VAL A 17 8.30 -6.32 -0.86
N THR A 18 8.24 -5.67 -2.02
CA THR A 18 9.32 -4.76 -2.48
C THR A 18 9.54 -3.58 -1.52
N GLN A 19 8.45 -3.02 -0.98
CA GLN A 19 8.51 -1.94 0.02
C GLN A 19 9.16 -2.43 1.32
N PHE A 20 8.81 -3.64 1.76
CA PHE A 20 9.44 -4.27 2.92
C PHE A 20 10.92 -4.59 2.65
N GLU A 21 11.30 -5.05 1.48
CA GLU A 21 12.72 -5.26 1.13
C GLU A 21 13.51 -3.95 1.18
N ARG A 22 12.91 -2.85 0.71
CA ARG A 22 13.53 -1.51 0.72
C ARG A 22 13.67 -0.89 2.11
N TRP A 23 12.67 -1.05 2.96
CA TRP A 23 12.61 -0.39 4.28
C TRP A 23 12.90 -1.33 5.45
N SER A 24 12.92 -2.64 5.20
CA SER A 24 13.09 -3.69 6.21
C SER A 24 12.17 -3.44 7.41
N LEU A 25 12.70 -3.59 8.63
CA LEU A 25 11.96 -3.38 9.88
C LEU A 25 11.41 -1.95 10.07
N LEU A 26 11.88 -0.95 9.30
CA LEU A 26 11.32 0.40 9.35
C LEU A 26 9.98 0.48 8.65
N PHE A 27 9.64 -0.47 7.76
CA PHE A 27 8.41 -0.46 6.99
C PHE A 27 7.14 -0.25 7.82
N PRO A 28 6.85 -1.05 8.88
CA PRO A 28 5.65 -0.84 9.70
C PRO A 28 5.63 0.53 10.39
N VAL A 29 6.79 1.08 10.76
CA VAL A 29 6.88 2.41 11.38
C VAL A 29 6.52 3.49 10.37
N VAL A 30 7.16 3.50 9.20
CA VAL A 30 6.88 4.51 8.16
C VAL A 30 5.45 4.38 7.62
N TYR A 31 4.93 3.16 7.52
CA TYR A 31 3.53 2.90 7.15
C TYR A 31 2.57 3.50 8.17
N GLY A 32 2.82 3.29 9.48
CA GLY A 32 2.04 3.89 10.55
C GLY A 32 2.07 5.42 10.52
N LEU A 33 3.24 6.01 10.28
CA LEU A 33 3.41 7.46 10.18
C LEU A 33 2.63 8.05 8.99
N THR A 34 2.65 7.40 7.83
CA THR A 34 1.88 7.86 6.66
C THR A 34 0.38 7.70 6.86
N SER A 35 -0.06 6.61 7.50
CA SER A 35 -1.47 6.41 7.89
C SER A 35 -1.94 7.50 8.87
N TRP A 36 -1.13 7.79 9.88
CA TRP A 36 -1.42 8.83 10.86
C TRP A 36 -1.45 10.22 10.21
N ALA A 37 -0.50 10.53 9.33
CA ALA A 37 -0.48 11.79 8.60
C ALA A 37 -1.69 11.97 7.67
N ALA A 38 -2.18 10.90 7.02
CA ALA A 38 -3.43 10.92 6.26
C ALA A 38 -4.63 11.21 7.17
N TRP A 39 -4.74 10.48 8.28
CA TRP A 39 -5.81 10.69 9.26
C TRP A 39 -5.82 12.12 9.84
N ARG A 40 -4.64 12.66 10.18
CA ARG A 40 -4.48 14.05 10.67
C ARG A 40 -4.91 15.11 9.66
N ARG A 41 -4.95 14.78 8.37
CA ARG A 41 -5.43 15.64 7.28
C ARG A 41 -6.93 15.43 6.98
N GLY A 42 -7.64 14.62 7.77
CA GLY A 42 -9.03 14.26 7.53
C GLY A 42 -9.24 13.24 6.42
N GLN A 43 -8.16 12.61 5.94
CA GLN A 43 -8.18 11.58 4.91
C GLN A 43 -8.32 10.19 5.52
N HIS A 44 -8.58 9.18 4.69
CA HIS A 44 -8.70 7.81 5.15
C HIS A 44 -7.32 7.22 5.45
N TYR A 45 -7.07 6.83 6.70
CA TYR A 45 -5.76 6.35 7.17
C TYR A 45 -5.16 5.21 6.33
N TYR A 46 -6.00 4.31 5.81
CA TYR A 46 -5.59 3.21 4.91
C TYR A 46 -5.62 3.61 3.41
N LEU A 47 -6.77 4.03 2.87
CA LEU A 47 -6.92 4.33 1.44
C LEU A 47 -6.04 5.48 0.94
N ASP A 48 -5.70 6.44 1.81
CA ASP A 48 -4.85 7.57 1.47
C ASP A 48 -3.40 7.39 1.95
N ASN A 49 -3.05 6.23 2.52
CA ASN A 49 -1.68 5.89 2.83
C ASN A 49 -0.85 5.85 1.55
N ARG A 50 0.34 6.46 1.58
CA ARG A 50 1.23 6.54 0.42
C ARG A 50 1.61 5.15 -0.13
N PHE A 51 1.93 4.21 0.75
CA PHE A 51 2.35 2.86 0.37
C PHE A 51 1.20 2.08 -0.27
N GLU A 52 -0.01 2.24 0.26
CA GLU A 52 -1.25 1.66 -0.26
C GLU A 52 -1.59 2.19 -1.65
N ARG A 53 -1.41 3.50 -1.85
CA ARG A 53 -1.60 4.14 -3.16
C ARG A 53 -0.60 3.64 -4.18
N GLU A 54 0.68 3.60 -3.81
CA GLU A 54 1.75 3.07 -4.67
C GLU A 54 1.48 1.60 -5.03
N ALA A 55 1.03 0.79 -4.08
CA ALA A 55 0.66 -0.60 -4.32
C ALA A 55 -0.57 -0.75 -5.22
N ARG A 56 -1.57 0.14 -5.13
CA ARG A 56 -2.72 0.16 -6.08
C ARG A 56 -2.34 0.62 -7.47
N GLU A 57 -1.54 1.68 -7.57
CA GLU A 57 -1.06 2.25 -8.84
C GLU A 57 -0.22 1.21 -9.58
N GLY A 58 0.74 0.56 -8.91
CA GLY A 58 1.58 -0.47 -9.52
C GLY A 58 0.87 -1.79 -9.80
N ALA A 59 -0.23 -2.10 -9.10
CA ALA A 59 -1.06 -3.27 -9.38
C ALA A 59 -1.97 -3.12 -10.61
N GLY A 60 -1.91 -1.97 -11.30
CA GLY A 60 -2.73 -1.71 -12.48
C GLY A 60 -4.17 -1.42 -12.11
N HIS A 61 -4.41 -0.41 -11.27
CA HIS A 61 -5.74 0.17 -11.14
C HIS A 61 -6.26 0.55 -12.54
N PRO A 62 -7.51 0.20 -12.94
CA PRO A 62 -8.10 0.76 -14.15
C PRO A 62 -8.08 2.28 -14.13
#